data_AF-A0A919G4L0-F1
#
_entry.id   AF-A0A919G4L0-F1
#
_cell.length_a   1.000
_cell.length_b   1.000
_cell.length_c   1.000
_cell.angle_alpha   90.00
_cell.angle_beta   90.00
_cell.angle_gamma   90.00
#
_symmetry.space_group_name_H-M   'P 1'
#
loop_
_entity.id
_entity.type
_entity.pdbx_description
1 polymer ?
#
loop_
_entity_poly.entity_id
_entity_poly.type
_entity_poly.pdbx_seq_one_letter_code
_entity_poly.pdbx_strand_id
1 'polypeptide(L)'
;MNWRRVTTVTILAGLTAAGLVFWQILNPWHATAAAALAIAMSILWSGTDATIDDPEWPHRASATRAGGRHDVSDLGWAAFSRDGRVTDRVVRRIRALAADRLRAHGVDPTDPAAQPDAERLLGARVLRQLLSYEPPTARTVQIWLDAIERLGPAPTSTHAPPPATEENRA
;
A
#
# COMPACT_ATOMS: atom_id res chain seq x y z
N MET A 1 -0.04 11.50 6.43
CA MET A 1 -0.76 12.79 6.40
C MET A 1 -0.13 13.70 5.35
N ASN A 2 -0.68 13.77 4.14
CA ASN A 2 -0.13 14.62 3.06
C ASN A 2 -0.53 16.09 3.28
N TRP A 3 0.11 16.73 4.27
CA TRP A 3 -0.24 18.05 4.81
C TRP A 3 -0.37 19.12 3.72
N ARG A 4 0.49 19.05 2.68
CA ARG A 4 0.44 19.94 1.51
C ARG A 4 -0.90 19.89 0.78
N ARG A 5 -1.48 18.71 0.57
CA ARG A 5 -2.78 18.57 -0.14
C ARG A 5 -3.93 19.11 0.70
N VAL A 6 -3.93 18.86 2.00
CA VAL A 6 -4.93 19.41 2.93
C VAL A 6 -4.86 20.93 2.91
N THR A 7 -3.68 21.52 3.05
CA THR A 7 -3.52 22.98 2.98
C THR A 7 -3.97 23.56 1.63
N THR A 8 -3.64 22.92 0.50
CA THR A 8 -4.04 23.43 -0.82
C THR A 8 -5.56 23.41 -0.99
N VAL A 9 -6.23 22.33 -0.56
CA VAL A 9 -7.70 22.21 -0.66
C VAL A 9 -8.39 23.20 0.28
N THR A 10 -7.90 23.37 1.51
CA THR A 10 -8.45 24.36 2.45
C THR A 10 -8.29 25.78 1.94
N ILE A 11 -7.12 26.13 1.40
CA ILE A 11 -6.85 27.45 0.81
C ILE A 11 -7.76 27.69 -0.41
N LEU A 12 -7.89 26.70 -1.30
CA LEU A 12 -8.72 26.82 -2.49
C LEU A 12 -10.21 26.97 -2.13
N ALA A 13 -10.70 26.18 -1.18
CA ALA A 13 -12.07 26.29 -0.68
C ALA A 13 -12.34 27.66 -0.03
N GLY A 14 -11.39 28.15 0.78
CA GLY A 14 -11.46 29.48 1.38
C GLY A 14 -11.49 30.61 0.35
N LEU A 15 -10.64 30.54 -0.68
CA LEU A 15 -10.60 31.52 -1.77
C LEU A 15 -11.90 31.51 -2.60
N THR A 16 -12.45 30.33 -2.87
CA THR A 16 -13.70 30.19 -3.62
C THR A 16 -14.88 30.79 -2.85
N ALA A 17 -14.96 30.52 -1.54
CA ALA A 17 -15.98 31.10 -0.66
C ALA A 17 -15.85 32.63 -0.54
N ALA A 18 -14.62 33.14 -0.41
CA ALA A 18 -14.36 34.58 -0.36
C ALA A 18 -14.75 35.29 -1.67
N GLY A 19 -14.45 34.69 -2.83
CA GLY A 19 -14.86 35.21 -4.14
C GLY A 19 -16.38 35.23 -4.33
N LEU A 20 -17.08 34.20 -3.88
CA LEU A 20 -18.54 34.10 -3.94
C LEU A 20 -19.26 35.14 -3.06
N VAL A 21 -18.69 35.45 -1.88
CA VAL A 21 -19.17 36.54 -1.00
C VAL A 21 -18.88 37.92 -1.60
N PHE A 22 -17.68 38.11 -2.17
CA PHE A 22 -17.27 39.37 -2.78
C PHE A 22 -18.17 39.78 -3.96
N TRP A 23 -18.71 38.82 -4.70
CA TRP A 23 -19.63 39.05 -5.83
C TRP A 23 -21.12 39.15 -5.45
N GLN A 24 -21.48 39.12 -4.16
CA GLN A 24 -22.87 39.27 -3.68
C GLN A 24 -23.87 38.26 -4.27
N ILE A 25 -23.38 37.08 -4.69
CA ILE A 25 -24.23 36.01 -5.26
C ILE A 25 -24.82 35.11 -4.15
N LEU A 26 -24.19 35.06 -2.97
CA LEU A 26 -24.62 34.22 -1.83
C LEU A 26 -24.84 35.02 -0.55
N ASN A 27 -25.96 34.74 0.13
CA ASN A 27 -26.20 35.18 1.50
C ASN A 27 -25.04 34.71 2.41
N PRO A 28 -24.45 35.56 3.28
CA PRO A 28 -23.27 35.23 4.08
C PRO A 28 -23.39 33.94 4.90
N TRP A 29 -24.61 33.59 5.33
CA TRP A 29 -24.92 32.33 6.01
C TRP A 29 -24.61 31.07 5.18
N HIS A 30 -24.88 31.12 3.87
CA HIS A 30 -24.61 30.00 2.96
C HIS A 30 -23.10 29.85 2.70
N ALA A 31 -22.36 30.95 2.67
CA ALA A 31 -20.91 30.92 2.49
C ALA A 31 -20.20 30.28 3.70
N THR A 32 -20.63 30.63 4.92
CA THR A 32 -20.11 29.99 6.14
C THR A 32 -20.46 28.51 6.21
N ALA A 33 -21.68 28.12 5.83
CA ALA A 33 -22.09 26.72 5.79
C ALA A 33 -21.28 25.90 4.76
N ALA A 34 -21.05 26.46 3.57
CA ALA A 34 -20.27 25.81 2.52
C ALA A 34 -18.79 25.65 2.92
N ALA A 35 -18.18 26.66 3.55
CA ALA A 35 -16.81 26.57 4.05
C ALA A 35 -16.68 25.51 5.15
N ALA A 36 -17.61 25.48 6.10
CA ALA A 36 -17.65 24.46 7.15
C ALA A 36 -17.80 23.04 6.58
N LEU A 37 -18.67 22.87 5.58
CA LEU A 37 -18.86 21.59 4.90
C LEU A 37 -17.60 21.15 4.15
N ALA A 38 -16.94 22.05 3.41
CA ALA A 38 -15.71 21.76 2.70
C ALA A 38 -14.57 21.35 3.66
N ILE A 39 -14.45 22.03 4.81
CA ILE A 39 -13.49 21.68 5.86
C ILE A 39 -13.82 20.29 6.44
N ALA A 40 -15.07 20.02 6.80
CA ALA A 40 -15.48 18.72 7.34
C ALA A 40 -15.22 17.58 6.34
N MET A 41 -15.56 17.79 5.06
CA MET A 41 -15.32 16.82 3.98
C MET A 41 -13.81 16.58 3.79
N SER A 42 -13.00 17.64 3.85
CA SER A 42 -11.54 17.53 3.73
C SER A 42 -10.92 16.79 4.93
N ILE A 43 -11.41 17.02 6.15
CA ILE A 43 -10.96 16.29 7.35
C ILE A 43 -11.32 14.81 7.20
N LEU A 44 -12.56 14.51 6.82
CA LEU A 44 -13.03 13.14 6.63
C LEU A 44 -12.20 12.40 5.57
N TRP A 45 -11.89 13.06 4.45
CA TRP A 45 -11.05 12.51 3.39
C TRP A 45 -9.58 12.37 3.79
N SER A 46 -9.08 13.25 4.65
CA SER A 46 -7.69 13.12 5.15
C SER A 46 -7.53 11.93 6.09
N GLY A 47 -8.60 11.54 6.80
CA GLY A 47 -8.63 10.38 7.67
C GLY A 47 -8.66 9.05 6.91
N THR A 48 -9.24 9.01 5.70
CA THR A 48 -9.21 7.80 4.85
C THR A 48 -7.85 7.57 4.19
N ASP A 49 -7.03 8.62 4.08
CA ASP A 49 -5.64 8.58 3.57
C ASP A 49 -4.62 8.32 4.70
N ALA A 50 -5.08 8.22 5.95
CA ALA A 50 -4.26 7.77 7.06
C ALA A 50 -3.91 6.29 6.83
N THR A 51 -2.72 6.06 6.28
CA THR A 51 -2.04 4.77 6.33
C THR A 51 -1.87 4.44 7.80
N ILE A 52 -2.81 3.67 8.36
CA ILE A 52 -2.64 3.03 9.65
C ILE A 52 -1.57 1.96 9.40
N ASP A 53 -0.37 2.15 9.94
CA ASP A 53 0.59 1.05 10.11
C ASP A 53 -0.13 -0.05 10.88
N ASP A 54 -0.07 -1.28 10.35
CA ASP A 54 -0.92 -2.43 10.72
C ASP A 54 -1.36 -2.37 12.20
N PRO A 55 -2.63 -2.03 12.48
CA PRO A 55 -3.10 -2.08 13.85
C PRO A 55 -3.06 -3.55 14.26
N GLU A 56 -2.22 -3.89 15.24
CA GLU A 56 -2.20 -5.22 15.83
C GLU A 56 -3.53 -5.45 16.56
N TRP A 57 -4.50 -5.98 15.82
CA TRP A 57 -5.77 -6.42 16.40
C TRP A 57 -5.53 -7.72 17.17
N PRO A 58 -6.16 -7.88 18.36
CA PRO A 58 -6.14 -9.15 19.08
C PRO A 58 -6.62 -10.26 18.15
N HIS A 59 -5.77 -11.26 17.91
CA HIS A 59 -6.10 -12.41 17.07
C HIS A 59 -7.26 -13.17 17.72
N ARG A 60 -8.49 -12.88 17.28
CA ARG A 60 -9.61 -13.77 17.54
C ARG A 60 -9.41 -14.96 16.61
N ALA A 61 -9.35 -16.15 17.17
CA ALA A 61 -9.41 -17.38 16.39
C ALA A 61 -10.77 -17.41 15.69
N SER A 62 -10.84 -16.83 14.48
CA SER A 62 -11.95 -17.08 13.59
C SER A 62 -11.87 -18.57 13.27
N ALA A 63 -12.97 -19.29 13.47
CA ALA A 63 -13.14 -20.62 12.93
C ALA A 63 -13.29 -20.50 11.40
N THR A 64 -12.27 -19.97 10.74
CA THR A 64 -12.24 -19.76 9.30
C THR A 64 -11.97 -21.11 8.69
N ARG A 65 -12.99 -21.68 8.06
CA ARG A 65 -12.79 -22.74 7.07
C ARG A 65 -12.02 -22.10 5.92
N ALA A 66 -10.73 -22.38 5.82
CA ALA A 66 -9.87 -21.89 4.74
C ALA A 66 -10.53 -22.14 3.38
N GLY A 67 -10.61 -21.10 2.55
CA GLY A 67 -11.14 -21.20 1.18
C GLY A 67 -12.63 -20.90 1.02
N GLY A 68 -13.26 -20.20 1.98
CA GLY A 68 -14.62 -19.71 1.81
C GLY A 68 -14.71 -18.70 0.64
N ARG A 69 -15.79 -18.77 -0.15
CA ARG A 69 -16.08 -17.80 -1.22
C ARG A 69 -16.15 -16.36 -0.71
N HIS A 70 -16.49 -16.19 0.57
CA HIS A 70 -16.51 -14.88 1.23
C HIS A 70 -15.09 -14.31 1.38
N ASP A 71 -14.13 -15.08 1.90
CA ASP A 71 -12.74 -14.65 2.07
C ASP A 71 -12.08 -14.24 0.74
N VAL A 72 -12.36 -14.98 -0.34
CA VAL A 72 -11.86 -14.65 -1.68
C VAL A 72 -12.49 -13.37 -2.20
N SER A 73 -13.78 -13.16 -1.93
CA SER A 73 -14.49 -11.95 -2.34
C SER A 73 -13.99 -10.73 -1.55
N ASP A 74 -13.79 -10.87 -0.25
CA ASP A 74 -13.31 -9.81 0.63
C ASP A 74 -11.86 -9.43 0.29
N LEU A 75 -11.02 -10.42 -0.01
CA LEU A 75 -9.66 -10.19 -0.51
C LEU A 75 -9.68 -9.50 -1.88
N GLY A 76 -10.58 -9.89 -2.77
CA GLY A 76 -10.81 -9.19 -4.04
C GLY A 76 -11.17 -7.72 -3.84
N TRP A 77 -12.10 -7.43 -2.94
CA TRP A 77 -12.50 -6.05 -2.61
C TRP A 77 -11.39 -5.23 -1.95
N ALA A 78 -10.52 -5.86 -1.14
CA ALA A 78 -9.39 -5.18 -0.53
C ALA A 78 -8.22 -4.93 -1.52
N ALA A 79 -8.03 -5.82 -2.51
CA ALA A 79 -6.91 -5.77 -3.43
C ALA A 79 -7.16 -4.87 -4.65
N PHE A 80 -8.42 -4.77 -5.12
CA PHE A 80 -8.77 -4.04 -6.33
C PHE A 80 -9.52 -2.74 -6.03
N SER A 81 -9.12 -1.68 -6.74
CA SER A 81 -9.87 -0.43 -6.83
C SER A 81 -11.12 -0.62 -7.70
N ARG A 82 -12.02 0.37 -7.68
CA ARG A 82 -13.25 0.42 -8.49
C ARG A 82 -13.01 0.20 -9.98
N ASP A 83 -11.83 0.59 -10.48
CA ASP A 83 -11.44 0.47 -11.88
C ASP A 83 -10.87 -0.91 -12.25
N GLY A 84 -10.92 -1.90 -11.34
CA GLY A 84 -10.35 -3.23 -11.53
C GLY A 84 -8.82 -3.28 -11.50
N ARG A 85 -8.18 -2.17 -11.09
CA ARG A 85 -6.72 -2.06 -10.93
C ARG A 85 -6.32 -2.28 -9.47
N VAL A 86 -5.11 -2.75 -9.26
CA VAL A 86 -4.61 -3.05 -7.91
C VAL A 86 -4.37 -1.76 -7.14
N THR A 87 -4.75 -1.75 -5.86
CA THR A 87 -4.59 -0.59 -4.98
C THR A 87 -3.13 -0.28 -4.70
N ASP A 88 -2.80 1.00 -4.48
CA ASP A 88 -1.44 1.45 -4.16
C ASP A 88 -0.85 0.73 -2.93
N ARG A 89 -1.70 0.45 -1.93
CA ARG A 89 -1.31 -0.31 -0.73
C ARG A 89 -0.71 -1.67 -1.07
N VAL A 90 -1.35 -2.43 -1.97
CA VAL A 90 -0.87 -3.75 -2.39
C VAL A 90 0.41 -3.62 -3.22
N VAL A 91 0.47 -2.65 -4.14
CA VAL A 91 1.68 -2.38 -4.94
C VAL A 91 2.88 -2.05 -4.05
N ARG A 92 2.69 -1.20 -3.03
CA ARG A 92 3.72 -0.84 -2.07
C ARG A 92 4.21 -2.07 -1.27
N ARG A 93 3.30 -2.95 -0.88
CA ARG A 93 3.66 -4.20 -0.18
C ARG A 93 4.46 -5.15 -1.08
N ILE A 94 4.09 -5.28 -2.34
CA ILE A 94 4.84 -6.09 -3.33
C ILE A 94 6.24 -5.50 -3.56
N ARG A 95 6.36 -4.16 -3.67
CA ARG A 95 7.66 -3.49 -3.78
C ARG A 95 8.55 -3.75 -2.57
N ALA A 96 8.00 -3.67 -1.37
CA ALA A 96 8.73 -3.98 -0.15
C ALA A 96 9.21 -5.44 -0.15
N LEU A 97 8.34 -6.39 -0.54
CA LEU A 97 8.69 -7.80 -0.66
C LEU A 97 9.81 -8.03 -1.68
N ALA A 98 9.72 -7.40 -2.87
CA ALA A 98 10.75 -7.48 -3.89
C ALA A 98 12.09 -6.92 -3.38
N ALA A 99 12.05 -5.79 -2.67
CA ALA A 99 13.24 -5.17 -2.10
C ALA A 99 13.91 -6.06 -1.06
N ASP A 100 13.14 -6.64 -0.14
CA ASP A 100 13.65 -7.57 0.86
C ASP A 100 14.24 -8.83 0.20
N ARG A 101 13.61 -9.30 -0.87
CA ARG A 101 14.11 -10.41 -1.67
C ARG A 101 15.46 -10.11 -2.31
N LEU A 102 15.57 -8.98 -3.00
CA LEU A 102 16.80 -8.58 -3.66
C LEU A 102 17.93 -8.41 -2.65
N ARG A 103 17.66 -7.81 -1.48
CA ARG A 103 18.64 -7.69 -0.39
C ARG A 103 19.11 -9.04 0.12
N ALA A 104 18.21 -10.01 0.24
CA ALA A 104 18.55 -11.39 0.58
C ALA A 104 19.49 -12.07 -0.43
N HIS A 105 19.52 -11.60 -1.68
CA HIS A 105 20.46 -12.04 -2.72
C HIS A 105 21.66 -11.09 -2.90
N GLY A 106 21.88 -10.17 -1.95
CA GLY A 106 23.02 -9.24 -1.95
C GLY A 106 22.85 -8.02 -2.87
N VAL A 107 21.65 -7.78 -3.41
CA VAL A 107 21.36 -6.64 -4.30
C VAL A 107 20.55 -5.61 -3.52
N ASP A 108 21.13 -4.41 -3.31
CA ASP A 108 20.39 -3.30 -2.70
C ASP A 108 19.59 -2.54 -3.77
N PRO A 109 18.25 -2.56 -3.75
CA PRO A 109 17.43 -1.85 -4.73
C PRO A 109 17.50 -0.32 -4.59
N THR A 110 18.12 0.22 -3.53
CA THR A 110 18.31 1.67 -3.36
C THR A 110 19.61 2.17 -3.99
N ASP A 111 20.54 1.27 -4.34
CA ASP A 111 21.78 1.59 -5.03
C ASP A 111 21.56 1.62 -6.55
N PRO A 112 21.74 2.78 -7.23
CA PRO A 112 21.67 2.85 -8.69
C PRO A 112 22.67 1.92 -9.40
N ALA A 113 23.81 1.62 -8.77
CA ALA A 113 24.82 0.74 -9.33
C ALA A 113 24.38 -0.74 -9.34
N ALA A 114 23.46 -1.12 -8.46
CA ALA A 114 22.91 -2.48 -8.34
C ALA A 114 21.73 -2.74 -9.29
N GLN A 115 21.30 -1.74 -10.05
CA GLN A 115 20.19 -1.85 -11.00
C GLN A 115 20.39 -2.95 -12.08
N PRO A 116 21.58 -3.12 -12.69
CA PRO A 116 21.81 -4.21 -13.66
C PRO A 116 21.67 -5.60 -13.03
N ASP A 117 22.07 -5.76 -11.77
CA ASP A 117 21.95 -7.02 -11.04
C ASP A 117 20.49 -7.31 -10.68
N ALA A 118 19.73 -6.29 -10.28
CA ALA A 118 18.28 -6.40 -10.08
C ALA A 118 17.55 -6.76 -11.40
N GLU A 119 17.95 -6.20 -12.53
CA GLU A 119 17.40 -6.54 -13.85
C GLU A 119 17.72 -7.98 -14.25
N ARG A 120 18.93 -8.47 -13.93
CA ARG A 120 19.32 -9.86 -14.19
C ARG A 120 18.51 -10.85 -13.35
N LEU A 121 18.21 -10.51 -12.10
CA LEU A 121 17.49 -11.36 -11.16
C LEU A 121 15.97 -11.35 -11.40
N LEU A 122 15.36 -10.18 -11.48
CA LEU A 122 13.89 -10.03 -11.58
C LEU A 122 13.40 -10.02 -13.04
N GLY A 123 14.28 -9.65 -13.97
CA GLY A 123 13.97 -9.35 -15.37
C GLY A 123 13.70 -7.86 -15.59
N ALA A 124 14.34 -7.29 -16.61
CA ALA A 124 14.25 -5.85 -16.92
C ALA A 124 12.83 -5.32 -17.17
N ARG A 125 11.92 -6.17 -17.67
CA ARG A 125 10.51 -5.81 -17.82
C ARG A 125 9.81 -5.68 -16.47
N VAL A 126 9.99 -6.66 -15.60
CA VAL A 126 9.37 -6.67 -14.27
C VAL A 126 9.89 -5.48 -13.46
N LEU A 127 11.20 -5.26 -13.46
CA LEU A 127 11.79 -4.13 -12.73
C LEU A 127 11.24 -2.77 -13.20
N ARG A 128 11.21 -2.53 -14.52
CA ARG A 128 10.60 -1.28 -15.06
C ARG A 128 9.14 -1.12 -14.67
N GLN A 129 8.36 -2.19 -14.73
CA GLN A 129 6.95 -2.14 -14.35
C GLN A 129 6.79 -1.92 -12.84
N LEU A 130 7.66 -2.52 -12.03
CA LEU A 130 7.66 -2.35 -10.58
C LEU A 130 7.97 -0.90 -10.19
N LEU A 131 8.86 -0.23 -10.93
CA LEU A 131 9.25 1.17 -10.70
C LEU A 131 8.26 2.19 -11.31
N SER A 132 7.34 1.75 -12.17
CA SER A 132 6.32 2.61 -12.78
C SER A 132 5.28 3.11 -11.76
N TYR A 133 4.77 4.32 -11.93
CA TYR A 133 3.66 4.85 -11.12
C TYR A 133 2.27 4.44 -11.65
N GLU A 134 2.22 3.73 -12.77
CA GLU A 134 0.96 3.28 -13.38
C GLU A 134 0.32 2.15 -12.55
N PRO A 135 -0.97 2.25 -12.18
CA PRO A 135 -1.61 1.21 -11.37
C PRO A 135 -1.71 -0.11 -12.14
N PRO A 136 -1.15 -1.22 -11.63
CA PRO A 136 -1.08 -2.48 -12.37
C PRO A 136 -2.42 -3.23 -12.36
N THR A 137 -2.58 -4.12 -13.32
CA THR A 137 -3.69 -5.08 -13.37
C THR A 137 -3.38 -6.32 -12.52
N ALA A 138 -4.41 -7.11 -12.19
CA ALA A 138 -4.25 -8.39 -11.50
C ALA A 138 -3.18 -9.29 -12.15
N ARG A 139 -3.26 -9.42 -13.48
CA ARG A 139 -2.32 -10.22 -14.27
C ARG A 139 -0.88 -9.69 -14.17
N THR A 140 -0.71 -8.37 -14.11
CA THR A 140 0.63 -7.77 -13.99
C THR A 140 1.22 -8.06 -12.61
N VAL A 141 0.40 -7.96 -11.55
CA VAL A 141 0.82 -8.33 -10.19
C VAL A 141 1.19 -9.80 -10.10
N GLN A 142 0.43 -10.69 -10.72
CA GLN A 142 0.77 -12.12 -10.75
C GLN A 142 2.15 -12.36 -11.39
N ILE A 143 2.44 -11.73 -12.54
CA ILE A 143 3.75 -11.82 -13.19
C ILE A 143 4.88 -11.31 -12.28
N TRP A 144 4.63 -10.25 -11.50
CA TRP A 144 5.61 -9.73 -10.55
C TRP A 144 5.85 -10.70 -9.40
N LEU A 145 4.79 -11.24 -8.80
CA LEU A 145 4.89 -12.22 -7.73
C LEU A 145 5.62 -13.48 -8.20
N ASP A 146 5.27 -14.03 -9.36
CA ASP A 146 5.96 -15.17 -9.96
C ASP A 146 7.46 -14.87 -10.17
N ALA A 147 7.82 -13.64 -10.53
CA ALA A 147 9.21 -13.25 -10.69
C ALA A 147 9.96 -13.14 -9.35
N ILE A 148 9.30 -12.62 -8.31
CA ILE A 148 9.87 -12.51 -6.97
C ILE A 148 10.00 -13.90 -6.32
N GLU A 149 9.01 -14.78 -6.50
CA GLU A 149 9.02 -16.15 -5.98
C GLU A 149 10.11 -17.00 -6.63
N ARG A 150 10.35 -16.83 -7.94
CA ARG A 150 11.44 -17.49 -8.67
C ARG A 150 12.83 -17.19 -8.11
N LEU A 151 13.02 -16.10 -7.37
CA LEU A 151 14.30 -15.85 -6.70
C LEU A 151 14.64 -16.94 -5.67
N GLY A 152 13.62 -17.65 -5.14
CA GLY A 152 13.81 -18.77 -4.20
C GLY A 152 14.34 -18.28 -2.86
N PRO A 153 14.01 -18.90 -1.70
CA PRO A 153 14.38 -18.36 -0.36
C PRO A 153 15.83 -17.91 -0.33
N ALA A 154 16.14 -16.82 0.39
CA ALA A 154 17.54 -16.50 0.70
C ALA A 154 18.22 -17.82 1.11
N PRO A 155 19.41 -18.16 0.61
CA PRO A 155 20.07 -19.40 0.99
C PRO A 155 20.16 -19.38 2.52
N THR A 156 19.27 -20.12 3.16
CA THR A 156 19.10 -20.11 4.59
C THR A 156 20.37 -20.75 5.11
N SER A 157 21.17 -19.99 5.85
CA SER A 157 22.05 -20.56 6.86
C SER A 157 21.21 -21.60 7.58
N THR A 158 21.58 -22.86 7.41
CA THR A 158 20.94 -24.03 8.01
C THR A 158 20.45 -23.65 9.41
N HIS A 159 19.13 -23.52 9.57
CA HIS A 159 18.53 -23.55 10.89
C HIS A 159 18.76 -24.96 11.39
N ALA A 160 19.92 -25.17 12.02
CA ALA A 160 20.20 -26.40 12.73
C ALA A 160 19.07 -26.56 13.74
N PRO A 161 18.32 -27.67 13.71
CA PRO A 161 17.28 -27.91 14.70
C PRO A 161 17.88 -27.72 16.09
N PRO A 162 17.19 -27.02 17.01
CA PRO A 162 17.69 -26.85 18.37
C PRO A 162 18.00 -28.24 18.94
N PRO A 163 19.13 -28.43 19.64
CA PRO A 163 19.45 -29.72 20.25
C PRO A 163 18.27 -30.11 21.13
N ALA A 164 17.68 -31.26 20.84
CA ALA A 164 16.61 -31.81 21.65
C ALA A 164 17.13 -31.92 23.08
N THR A 165 16.55 -31.14 23.98
CA THR A 165 16.84 -31.24 25.41
C THR A 165 16.35 -32.61 25.87
N GLU A 166 17.26 -33.58 25.92
CA GLU A 166 17.13 -34.80 26.71
C GLU A 166 17.10 -34.43 28.19
N GLU A 167 16.00 -33.86 28.67
CA GLU A 167 15.79 -33.57 30.08
C GLU A 167 14.37 -33.94 30.48
N ASN A 168 14.06 -35.24 30.46
CA ASN A 168 13.09 -35.82 31.39
C ASN A 168 13.20 -37.35 31.45
N ARG A 169 14.20 -37.86 32.18
CA ARG A 169 14.20 -39.23 32.67
C ARG A 169 15.05 -39.35 33.94
N ALA A 170 14.44 -39.05 35.09
CA ALA A 170 14.85 -39.51 36.40
C ALA A 170 13.62 -39.58 37.31
#